data_AF-A0A942SDY6-F1
#
_entry.id   AF-A0A942SDY6-F1
#
_cell.length_a   1.000
_cell.length_b   1.000
_cell.length_c   1.000
_cell.angle_alpha   90.00
_cell.angle_beta   90.00
_cell.angle_gamma   90.00
#
_symmetry.space_group_name_H-M   'P 1'
#
loop_
_entity.id
_entity.type
_entity.pdbx_description
1 polymer ?
#
loop_
_entity_poly.entity_id
_entity_poly.type
_entity_poly.pdbx_seq_one_letter_code
_entity_poly.pdbx_strand_id
1 'polypeptide(L)'
;MKNYLIILFLSVCTKSFAHQDFSMIRHFNKVKVIIATGFYYEEINKAWIIGELASRLVTKLNYQDSIVIYLNHDYTANNISDYFISFDNGSVKYPWHTDSISKRLTSNNMILIMEINRSFNPANTLKSVEYSIRNLSSIKDNQKPLNYKKGYSQFLIMSIDTALTRKVTEQEPSPILNQILKTRVYREGSDLDDNYETSYYFENNKYYIFSRYVSVDDYKVKDSVILCIDNIYQFENMRYYGTIVFDSDNSFYFVGGGNNLITSKRHIIKNTHGFYEPYSVAELGQDKVAITFSYHIKGKFRDVERILLYSRDKDKLIQDLNKALKKQ
;
A
#
# COMPACT_ATOMS: atom_id res chain seq x y z
N MET A 1 -23.83 -29.05 39.70
CA MET A 1 -23.10 -29.32 38.43
C MET A 1 -23.41 -28.35 37.29
N LYS A 2 -24.67 -27.91 37.07
CA LYS A 2 -25.02 -26.98 35.97
C LYS A 2 -24.26 -25.64 35.96
N ASN A 3 -23.96 -25.07 37.13
CA ASN A 3 -23.31 -23.75 37.22
C ASN A 3 -21.79 -23.79 36.97
N TYR A 4 -21.13 -24.94 37.13
CA TYR A 4 -19.68 -25.07 36.91
C TYR A 4 -19.32 -25.11 35.41
N LEU A 5 -20.23 -25.60 34.56
CA LEU A 5 -20.06 -25.65 33.11
C LEU A 5 -20.06 -24.25 32.45
N ILE A 6 -20.82 -23.31 33.01
CA ILE A 6 -20.89 -21.91 32.52
C ILE A 6 -19.60 -21.15 32.84
N ILE A 7 -19.02 -21.35 34.02
CA ILE A 7 -17.74 -20.76 34.41
C ILE A 7 -16.58 -21.34 33.58
N LEU A 8 -16.65 -22.63 33.24
CA LEU A 8 -15.70 -23.25 32.30
C LEU A 8 -15.82 -22.64 30.89
N PHE A 9 -17.04 -22.42 30.38
CA PHE A 9 -17.25 -21.79 29.06
C PHE A 9 -16.77 -20.33 29.00
N LEU A 10 -16.99 -19.56 30.07
CA LEU A 10 -16.54 -18.16 30.14
C LEU A 10 -15.01 -18.02 30.25
N SER A 11 -14.30 -19.04 30.74
CA SER A 11 -12.84 -19.06 30.81
C SER A 11 -12.16 -19.51 29.51
N VAL A 12 -12.90 -20.10 28.55
CA VAL A 12 -12.39 -20.40 27.19
C VAL A 12 -12.61 -19.25 26.21
N CYS A 13 -13.31 -18.19 26.61
CA CYS A 13 -13.40 -16.94 25.85
C CYS A 13 -12.11 -16.11 25.98
N THR A 14 -10.94 -16.74 25.81
CA THR A 14 -9.70 -16.01 25.60
C THR A 14 -9.84 -15.25 24.29
N LYS A 15 -9.66 -13.93 24.35
CA LYS A 15 -9.78 -12.97 23.25
C LYS A 15 -9.27 -13.57 21.92
N SER A 16 -10.19 -14.02 21.08
CA SER A 16 -9.87 -14.28 19.69
C SER A 16 -9.65 -12.92 19.06
N PHE A 17 -8.39 -12.59 18.79
CA PHE A 17 -8.06 -11.41 17.99
C PHE A 17 -8.41 -11.73 16.55
N ALA A 18 -9.69 -11.57 16.23
CA ALA A 18 -10.12 -11.51 14.84
C ALA A 18 -9.69 -10.14 14.31
N HIS A 19 -8.65 -10.14 13.48
CA HIS A 19 -8.29 -8.99 12.68
C HIS A 19 -9.50 -8.55 11.83
N GLN A 20 -9.76 -7.25 11.76
CA GLN A 20 -10.81 -6.69 10.94
C GLN A 20 -10.22 -5.62 10.01
N ASP A 21 -10.45 -5.78 8.72
CA ASP A 21 -10.12 -4.78 7.71
C ASP A 21 -10.74 -3.42 8.04
N PHE A 22 -10.01 -2.37 7.73
CA PHE A 22 -10.47 -1.00 7.90
C PHE A 22 -10.41 -0.23 6.57
N SER A 23 -10.98 0.96 6.56
CA SER A 23 -10.87 1.86 5.41
C SER A 23 -10.47 3.26 5.85
N MET A 24 -9.60 3.89 5.08
CA MET A 24 -9.19 5.28 5.25
C MET A 24 -9.69 6.10 4.07
N ILE A 25 -10.04 7.35 4.32
CA ILE A 25 -10.57 8.26 3.30
C ILE A 25 -9.78 9.56 3.37
N ARG A 26 -9.37 10.08 2.22
CA ARG A 26 -8.81 11.43 2.09
C ARG A 26 -9.37 12.15 0.88
N HIS A 27 -9.41 13.48 0.97
CA HIS A 27 -9.86 14.37 -0.09
C HIS A 27 -8.68 15.19 -0.63
N PHE A 28 -8.55 15.24 -1.96
CA PHE A 28 -7.59 16.03 -2.71
C PHE A 28 -8.37 16.87 -3.72
N ASN A 29 -8.82 18.06 -3.30
CA ASN A 29 -9.70 18.91 -4.10
C ASN A 29 -10.96 18.13 -4.58
N LYS A 30 -11.09 17.89 -5.89
CA LYS A 30 -12.22 17.16 -6.52
C LYS A 30 -12.05 15.64 -6.49
N VAL A 31 -10.96 15.12 -5.93
CA VAL A 31 -10.68 13.69 -5.85
C VAL A 31 -10.89 13.20 -4.43
N LYS A 32 -11.76 12.20 -4.25
CA LYS A 32 -11.87 11.44 -3.00
C LYS A 32 -11.15 10.11 -3.18
N VAL A 33 -10.16 9.83 -2.35
CA VAL A 33 -9.47 8.54 -2.32
C VAL A 33 -9.93 7.76 -1.10
N ILE A 34 -10.26 6.49 -1.32
CA ILE A 34 -10.59 5.51 -0.28
C ILE A 34 -9.61 4.36 -0.43
N ILE A 35 -8.94 3.96 0.64
CA ILE A 35 -8.19 2.71 0.69
C ILE A 35 -8.80 1.79 1.73
N ALA A 36 -9.11 0.55 1.34
CA ALA A 36 -9.49 -0.54 2.24
C ALA A 36 -8.32 -1.51 2.37
N THR A 37 -7.95 -1.88 3.60
CA THR A 37 -6.79 -2.72 3.88
C THR A 37 -6.93 -3.38 5.25
N GLY A 38 -6.20 -4.47 5.48
CA GLY A 38 -6.13 -5.13 6.78
C GLY A 38 -5.19 -4.43 7.75
N PHE A 39 -3.99 -4.09 7.28
CA PHE A 39 -2.92 -3.55 8.12
C PHE A 39 -2.49 -2.16 7.65
N TYR A 40 -1.66 -1.50 8.47
CA TYR A 40 -1.02 -0.23 8.13
C TYR A 40 0.14 -0.45 7.14
N TYR A 41 -0.18 -0.83 5.91
CA TYR A 41 0.81 -0.97 4.83
C TYR A 41 1.20 0.39 4.24
N GLU A 42 2.36 0.41 3.59
CA GLU A 42 2.83 1.58 2.84
C GLU A 42 1.93 1.90 1.62
N GLU A 43 1.09 0.96 1.17
CA GLU A 43 0.05 1.20 0.16
C GLU A 43 -0.90 2.35 0.55
N ILE A 44 -1.08 2.64 1.84
CA ILE A 44 -1.84 3.81 2.31
C ILE A 44 -1.18 5.11 1.84
N ASN A 45 0.13 5.27 2.00
CA ASN A 45 0.84 6.46 1.54
C ASN A 45 0.88 6.54 0.01
N LYS A 46 0.95 5.38 -0.68
CA LYS A 46 0.81 5.34 -2.14
C LYS A 46 -0.57 5.80 -2.60
N ALA A 47 -1.64 5.43 -1.89
CA ALA A 47 -2.98 5.91 -2.18
C ALA A 47 -3.06 7.45 -2.12
N TRP A 48 -2.36 8.07 -1.16
CA TRP A 48 -2.30 9.52 -1.05
C TRP A 48 -1.49 10.17 -2.17
N ILE A 49 -0.36 9.57 -2.56
CA ILE A 49 0.40 9.98 -3.74
C ILE A 49 -0.49 9.93 -5.00
N ILE A 50 -1.25 8.85 -5.17
CA ILE A 50 -2.21 8.70 -6.28
C ILE A 50 -3.26 9.81 -6.24
N GLY A 51 -3.81 10.12 -5.06
CA GLY A 51 -4.79 11.19 -4.88
C GLY A 51 -4.28 12.57 -5.28
N GLU A 52 -3.06 12.91 -4.88
CA GLU A 52 -2.40 14.17 -5.24
C GLU A 52 -2.16 14.27 -6.76
N LEU A 53 -1.63 13.20 -7.37
CA LEU A 53 -1.44 13.16 -8.83
C LEU A 53 -2.78 13.23 -9.59
N ALA A 54 -3.80 12.54 -9.10
CA ALA A 54 -5.13 12.54 -9.70
C ALA A 54 -5.78 13.92 -9.62
N SER A 55 -5.60 14.63 -8.51
CA SER A 55 -6.06 16.02 -8.36
C SER A 55 -5.41 16.93 -9.41
N ARG A 56 -4.09 16.83 -9.60
CA ARG A 56 -3.36 17.57 -10.64
C ARG A 56 -3.87 17.23 -12.05
N LEU A 57 -4.12 15.94 -12.33
CA LEU A 57 -4.65 15.48 -13.61
C LEU A 57 -6.07 16.01 -13.87
N VAL A 58 -6.97 15.91 -12.89
CA VAL A 58 -8.36 16.43 -12.95
C VAL A 58 -8.36 17.92 -13.26
N THR A 59 -7.51 18.70 -12.56
CA THR A 59 -7.33 20.12 -12.83
C THR A 59 -6.80 20.37 -14.24
N LYS A 60 -5.78 19.62 -14.68
CA LYS A 60 -5.19 19.77 -16.02
C LYS A 60 -6.17 19.44 -17.15
N LEU A 61 -7.10 18.51 -16.91
CA LEU A 61 -8.18 18.14 -17.83
C LEU A 61 -9.42 19.05 -17.73
N ASN A 62 -9.38 20.07 -16.86
CA ASN A 62 -10.49 21.00 -16.59
C ASN A 62 -11.80 20.29 -16.20
N TYR A 63 -11.72 19.12 -15.57
CA TYR A 63 -12.91 18.38 -15.14
C TYR A 63 -13.55 19.06 -13.93
N GLN A 64 -14.88 19.25 -13.98
CA GLN A 64 -15.56 20.11 -13.02
C GLN A 64 -16.16 19.38 -11.83
N ASP A 65 -16.58 18.13 -12.01
CA ASP A 65 -17.21 17.34 -10.97
C ASP A 65 -16.18 16.59 -10.12
N SER A 66 -16.66 15.95 -9.05
CA SER A 66 -15.83 15.10 -8.20
C SER A 66 -15.64 13.71 -8.82
N ILE A 67 -14.54 13.05 -8.45
CA ILE A 67 -14.28 11.64 -8.74
C ILE A 67 -13.97 10.89 -7.45
N VAL A 68 -14.28 9.59 -7.43
CA VAL A 68 -13.88 8.68 -6.35
C VAL A 68 -12.90 7.65 -6.89
N ILE A 69 -11.77 7.50 -6.20
CA ILE A 69 -10.82 6.41 -6.40
C ILE A 69 -10.93 5.50 -5.18
N TYR A 70 -11.33 4.25 -5.38
CA TYR A 70 -11.43 3.25 -4.33
C TYR A 70 -10.41 2.13 -4.56
N LEU A 71 -9.38 2.13 -3.73
CA LEU A 71 -8.30 1.15 -3.72
C LEU A 71 -8.61 0.06 -2.68
N ASN A 72 -8.92 -1.15 -3.14
CA ASN A 72 -9.13 -2.31 -2.28
C ASN A 72 -7.86 -3.16 -2.27
N HIS A 73 -7.14 -3.13 -1.16
CA HIS A 73 -5.85 -3.77 -1.02
C HIS A 73 -6.03 -5.27 -0.76
N ASP A 74 -5.85 -6.10 -1.79
CA ASP A 74 -5.88 -7.57 -1.71
C ASP A 74 -4.52 -8.09 -1.24
N TYR A 75 -4.19 -7.85 0.03
CA TYR A 75 -2.88 -8.16 0.59
C TYR A 75 -2.62 -9.68 0.73
N THR A 76 -3.68 -10.50 0.71
CA THR A 76 -3.57 -11.96 0.90
C THR A 76 -3.33 -12.75 -0.38
N ALA A 77 -3.58 -12.17 -1.56
CA ALA A 77 -3.58 -12.91 -2.82
C ALA A 77 -2.54 -12.39 -3.82
N ASN A 78 -1.96 -13.31 -4.60
CA ASN A 78 -1.11 -13.01 -5.75
C ASN A 78 -1.96 -12.93 -7.02
N ASN A 79 -2.90 -11.99 -7.04
CA ASN A 79 -3.85 -11.81 -8.13
C ASN A 79 -3.39 -10.74 -9.11
N ILE A 80 -3.73 -10.92 -10.39
CA ILE A 80 -3.69 -9.84 -11.38
C ILE A 80 -4.67 -8.75 -10.93
N SER A 81 -4.26 -7.50 -11.06
CA SER A 81 -5.06 -6.30 -10.76
C SER A 81 -6.40 -6.31 -11.50
N ASP A 82 -7.47 -5.97 -10.79
CA ASP A 82 -8.80 -5.81 -11.37
C ASP A 82 -9.25 -4.36 -11.27
N TYR A 83 -9.73 -3.81 -12.39
CA TYR A 83 -10.09 -2.40 -12.55
C TYR A 83 -11.56 -2.28 -12.94
N PHE A 84 -12.29 -1.41 -12.24
CA PHE A 84 -13.70 -1.13 -12.49
C PHE A 84 -13.90 0.37 -12.65
N ILE A 85 -14.65 0.77 -13.67
CA ILE A 85 -15.00 2.17 -13.94
C ILE A 85 -16.51 2.28 -14.07
N SER A 86 -17.13 3.21 -13.34
CA SER A 86 -18.56 3.49 -13.38
C SER A 86 -18.87 4.98 -13.22
N PHE A 87 -20.13 5.33 -13.48
CA PHE A 87 -20.72 6.61 -13.09
C PHE A 87 -21.98 6.35 -12.26
N ASP A 88 -21.80 6.21 -10.95
CA ASP A 88 -22.87 5.93 -10.00
C ASP A 88 -22.52 6.49 -8.60
N ASN A 89 -23.30 6.13 -7.60
CA ASN A 89 -23.10 6.58 -6.21
C ASN A 89 -22.17 5.65 -5.39
N GLY A 90 -21.44 4.76 -6.07
CA GLY A 90 -20.60 3.74 -5.49
C GLY A 90 -21.32 2.73 -4.61
N SER A 91 -22.55 2.36 -4.95
CA SER A 91 -23.25 1.29 -4.24
C SER A 91 -22.57 -0.06 -4.48
N VAL A 92 -21.94 -0.61 -3.44
CA VAL A 92 -21.46 -1.99 -3.43
C VAL A 92 -22.45 -2.87 -2.66
N LYS A 93 -22.96 -3.95 -3.28
CA LYS A 93 -23.84 -4.91 -2.60
C LYS A 93 -23.11 -6.22 -2.34
N TYR A 94 -23.19 -6.72 -1.11
CA TYR A 94 -22.63 -8.01 -0.72
C TYR A 94 -23.72 -9.08 -0.78
N PRO A 95 -23.62 -10.07 -1.68
CA PRO A 95 -24.70 -11.03 -1.92
C PRO A 95 -25.02 -11.99 -0.76
N TRP A 96 -24.20 -12.04 0.31
CA TRP A 96 -24.43 -12.88 1.49
C TRP A 96 -25.03 -12.14 2.70
N HIS A 97 -25.21 -10.83 2.63
CA HIS A 97 -25.92 -10.07 3.67
C HIS A 97 -27.38 -9.89 3.29
N THR A 98 -28.29 -10.52 4.04
CA THR A 98 -29.75 -10.43 3.86
C THR A 98 -30.31 -9.02 4.14
N ASP A 99 -29.64 -8.26 5.00
CA ASP A 99 -29.95 -6.85 5.29
C ASP A 99 -29.08 -5.92 4.45
N SER A 100 -29.21 -6.00 3.12
CA SER A 100 -28.35 -5.33 2.15
C SER A 100 -28.43 -3.79 2.23
N ILE A 101 -27.83 -3.20 3.25
CA ILE A 101 -27.47 -1.79 3.24
C ILE A 101 -26.34 -1.69 2.22
N SER A 102 -26.69 -1.34 0.97
CA SER A 102 -25.69 -0.89 0.01
C SER A 102 -24.99 0.30 0.64
N LYS A 103 -23.74 0.12 1.08
CA LYS A 103 -22.94 1.23 1.59
C LYS A 103 -22.63 2.10 0.38
N ARG A 104 -23.40 3.17 0.20
CA ARG A 104 -23.13 4.17 -0.82
C ARG A 104 -21.85 4.89 -0.43
N LEU A 105 -20.89 4.97 -1.35
CA LEU A 105 -19.67 5.75 -1.12
C LEU A 105 -19.96 7.26 -1.18
N THR A 106 -21.02 7.64 -1.90
CA THR A 106 -21.44 9.02 -2.14
C THR A 106 -22.96 9.17 -2.21
N SER A 107 -23.47 10.39 -2.01
CA SER A 107 -24.90 10.69 -2.16
C SER A 107 -25.33 10.86 -3.62
N ASN A 108 -24.42 11.33 -4.47
CA ASN A 108 -24.66 11.66 -5.87
C ASN A 108 -23.88 10.72 -6.80
N ASN A 109 -24.36 10.59 -8.04
CA ASN A 109 -23.63 9.87 -9.08
C ASN A 109 -22.38 10.65 -9.49
N MET A 110 -21.25 9.97 -9.57
CA MET A 110 -19.99 10.53 -10.03
C MET A 110 -19.10 9.45 -10.63
N ILE A 111 -17.98 9.84 -11.25
CA ILE A 111 -16.98 8.87 -11.71
C ILE A 111 -16.46 8.11 -10.50
N LEU A 112 -16.58 6.78 -10.54
CA LEU A 112 -15.97 5.87 -9.59
C LEU A 112 -14.98 4.97 -10.32
N ILE A 113 -13.77 4.92 -9.79
CA ILE A 113 -12.70 4.04 -10.24
C ILE A 113 -12.35 3.15 -9.06
N MET A 114 -12.58 1.85 -9.19
CA MET A 114 -12.18 0.87 -8.19
C MET A 114 -11.02 0.02 -8.74
N GLU A 115 -9.98 -0.13 -7.93
CA GLU A 115 -8.86 -1.02 -8.20
C GLU A 115 -8.74 -2.03 -7.06
N ILE A 116 -8.69 -3.32 -7.39
CA ILE A 116 -8.41 -4.40 -6.45
C ILE A 116 -7.05 -4.97 -6.80
N ASN A 117 -6.10 -4.83 -5.89
CA ASN A 117 -4.71 -5.16 -6.18
C ASN A 117 -3.89 -5.34 -4.89
N ARG A 118 -2.78 -6.08 -4.98
CA ARG A 118 -1.79 -6.21 -3.90
C ARG A 118 -0.84 -5.01 -3.83
N SER A 119 -0.63 -4.30 -4.93
CA SER A 119 0.15 -3.06 -4.93
C SER A 119 -0.34 -2.10 -6.00
N PHE A 120 -0.56 -0.84 -5.63
CA PHE A 120 -1.15 0.15 -6.53
C PHE A 120 -0.08 0.86 -7.35
N ASN A 121 -0.23 0.82 -8.68
CA ASN A 121 0.63 1.56 -9.60
C ASN A 121 -0.02 2.91 -9.96
N PRO A 122 0.60 4.07 -9.63
CA PRO A 122 -0.02 5.36 -9.88
C PRO A 122 -0.34 5.63 -11.36
N ALA A 123 0.51 5.19 -12.30
CA ALA A 123 0.25 5.39 -13.72
C ALA A 123 -1.02 4.66 -14.18
N ASN A 124 -1.24 3.42 -13.75
CA ASN A 124 -2.42 2.63 -14.13
C ASN A 124 -3.71 3.24 -13.58
N THR A 125 -3.72 3.67 -12.32
CA THR A 125 -4.90 4.33 -11.74
C THR A 125 -5.19 5.65 -12.47
N LEU A 126 -4.16 6.44 -12.80
CA LEU A 126 -4.34 7.71 -13.50
C LEU A 126 -4.77 7.57 -14.97
N LYS A 127 -4.35 6.50 -15.68
CA LYS A 127 -4.90 6.15 -17.00
C LYS A 127 -6.40 5.91 -16.91
N SER A 128 -6.85 5.22 -15.86
CA SER A 128 -8.28 5.00 -15.60
C SER A 128 -9.01 6.32 -15.31
N VAL A 129 -8.39 7.25 -14.56
CA VAL A 129 -8.92 8.61 -14.31
C VAL A 129 -9.07 9.38 -15.62
N GLU A 130 -8.01 9.47 -16.42
CA GLU A 130 -8.05 10.20 -17.70
C GLU A 130 -9.10 9.61 -18.65
N TYR A 131 -9.12 8.28 -18.80
CA TYR A 131 -10.10 7.59 -19.62
C TYR A 131 -11.52 7.91 -19.17
N SER A 132 -11.77 7.89 -17.85
CA SER A 132 -13.10 8.14 -17.29
C SER A 132 -13.62 9.53 -17.59
N ILE A 133 -12.76 10.54 -17.44
CA ILE A 133 -13.08 11.94 -17.73
C ILE A 133 -13.38 12.13 -19.21
N ARG A 134 -12.55 11.55 -20.10
CA ARG A 134 -12.69 11.70 -21.55
C ARG A 134 -13.87 10.94 -22.14
N ASN A 135 -14.33 9.87 -21.49
CA ASN A 135 -15.35 8.95 -22.02
C ASN A 135 -16.60 8.88 -21.14
N LEU A 136 -16.90 9.95 -20.40
CA LEU A 136 -17.97 9.98 -19.40
C LEU A 136 -19.34 9.56 -19.96
N SER A 137 -19.73 10.05 -21.14
CA SER A 137 -21.02 9.65 -21.76
C SER A 137 -21.05 8.15 -22.04
N SER A 138 -20.00 7.63 -22.68
CA SER A 138 -19.87 6.21 -22.99
C SER A 138 -19.92 5.35 -21.71
N ILE A 139 -19.35 5.82 -20.60
CA ILE A 139 -19.39 5.09 -19.33
C ILE A 139 -20.83 5.03 -18.79
N LYS A 140 -21.55 6.15 -18.81
CA LYS A 140 -22.95 6.21 -18.38
C LYS A 140 -23.84 5.25 -19.16
N ASP A 141 -23.61 5.16 -20.47
CA ASP A 141 -24.45 4.38 -21.39
C ASP A 141 -24.12 2.87 -21.36
N ASN A 142 -22.87 2.50 -21.04
CA ASN A 142 -22.39 1.12 -21.18
C ASN A 142 -22.12 0.39 -19.86
N GLN A 143 -22.15 1.08 -18.72
CA GLN A 143 -21.98 0.43 -17.42
C GLN A 143 -23.11 -0.56 -17.13
N LYS A 144 -22.77 -1.73 -16.60
CA LYS A 144 -23.72 -2.78 -16.23
C LYS A 144 -23.40 -3.34 -14.84
N PRO A 145 -24.37 -3.92 -14.13
CA PRO A 145 -24.09 -4.65 -12.90
C PRO A 145 -23.17 -5.85 -13.18
N LEU A 146 -22.08 -5.94 -12.43
CA LEU A 146 -21.10 -7.01 -12.49
C LEU A 146 -21.05 -7.72 -11.14
N ASN A 147 -21.23 -9.03 -11.15
CA ASN A 147 -21.03 -9.88 -9.98
C ASN A 147 -19.56 -10.30 -9.92
N TYR A 148 -18.78 -9.60 -9.11
CA TYR A 148 -17.37 -9.91 -8.90
C TYR A 148 -17.22 -10.95 -7.79
N LYS A 149 -16.39 -11.97 -8.02
CA LYS A 149 -16.06 -13.01 -7.04
C LYS A 149 -14.64 -13.50 -7.26
N LYS A 150 -13.69 -12.99 -6.47
CA LYS A 150 -12.28 -13.41 -6.51
C LYS A 150 -11.64 -13.19 -5.14
N GLY A 151 -10.86 -14.17 -4.66
CA GLY A 151 -10.31 -14.13 -3.30
C GLY A 151 -11.42 -14.02 -2.25
N TYR A 152 -11.23 -13.15 -1.27
CA TYR A 152 -12.24 -12.81 -0.26
C TYR A 152 -13.20 -11.69 -0.70
N SER A 153 -12.98 -11.10 -1.88
CA SER A 153 -13.80 -10.04 -2.44
C SER A 153 -14.95 -10.62 -3.27
N GLN A 154 -16.18 -10.38 -2.82
CA GLN A 154 -17.35 -10.72 -3.60
C GLN A 154 -18.44 -9.64 -3.47
N PHE A 155 -18.85 -9.06 -4.58
CA PHE A 155 -19.81 -7.96 -4.56
C PHE A 155 -20.44 -7.72 -5.92
N LEU A 156 -21.59 -7.06 -5.91
CA LEU A 156 -22.22 -6.48 -7.08
C LEU A 156 -21.83 -5.01 -7.18
N ILE A 157 -21.24 -4.62 -8.31
CA ILE A 157 -20.83 -3.24 -8.62
C ILE A 157 -21.25 -2.89 -10.05
N MET A 158 -21.52 -1.61 -10.35
CA MET A 158 -21.62 -1.17 -11.73
C MET A 158 -20.23 -1.05 -12.34
N SER A 159 -20.06 -1.48 -13.58
CA SER A 159 -18.84 -1.18 -14.32
C SER A 159 -19.07 -1.25 -15.83
N ILE A 160 -18.26 -0.51 -16.59
CA ILE A 160 -18.03 -0.85 -18.00
C ILE A 160 -17.29 -2.19 -18.10
N ASP A 161 -17.15 -2.72 -19.32
CA ASP A 161 -16.44 -3.97 -19.57
C ASP A 161 -15.02 -3.96 -18.95
N THR A 162 -14.71 -4.95 -18.12
CA THR A 162 -13.43 -5.06 -17.42
C THR A 162 -12.28 -5.45 -18.36
N ALA A 163 -12.57 -6.02 -19.53
CA ALA A 163 -11.56 -6.19 -20.57
C ALA A 163 -11.11 -4.83 -21.14
N LEU A 164 -12.05 -3.88 -21.25
CA LEU A 164 -11.74 -2.53 -21.68
C LEU A 164 -10.97 -1.75 -20.62
N THR A 165 -11.35 -1.85 -19.33
CA THR A 165 -10.61 -1.19 -18.25
C THR A 165 -9.17 -1.70 -18.16
N ARG A 166 -8.94 -3.01 -18.33
CA ARG A 166 -7.59 -3.60 -18.39
C ARG A 166 -6.79 -3.06 -19.59
N LYS A 167 -7.40 -3.02 -20.77
CA LYS A 167 -6.75 -2.45 -21.96
C LYS A 167 -6.35 -1.00 -21.75
N VAL A 168 -7.15 -0.20 -21.05
CA VAL A 168 -6.83 1.20 -20.71
C VAL A 168 -5.59 1.28 -19.82
N THR A 169 -5.45 0.41 -18.83
CA THR A 169 -4.30 0.46 -17.90
C THR A 169 -3.00 -0.05 -18.53
N GLU A 170 -3.08 -0.92 -19.53
CA GLU A 170 -1.94 -1.44 -20.30
C GLU A 170 -1.41 -0.47 -21.36
N GLN A 171 -2.16 0.57 -21.72
CA GLN A 171 -1.73 1.57 -22.71
C GLN A 171 -0.59 2.46 -22.20
N GLU A 172 0.21 3.00 -23.10
CA GLU A 172 1.17 4.05 -22.74
C GLU A 172 0.46 5.31 -22.21
N PRO A 173 1.03 6.00 -21.20
CA PRO A 173 0.45 7.24 -20.72
C PRO A 173 0.37 8.30 -21.82
N SER A 174 -0.74 9.05 -21.84
CA SER A 174 -0.87 10.20 -22.74
C SER A 174 0.19 11.28 -22.45
N PRO A 175 0.44 12.24 -23.37
CA PRO A 175 1.37 13.35 -23.09
C PRO A 175 1.00 14.16 -21.85
N ILE A 176 -0.30 14.38 -21.60
CA ILE A 176 -0.78 15.07 -20.39
C ILE A 176 -0.47 14.23 -19.15
N LEU A 177 -0.79 12.93 -19.19
CA LEU A 177 -0.53 12.06 -18.06
C LEU A 177 0.97 11.92 -17.78
N ASN A 178 1.81 11.83 -18.82
CA ASN A 178 3.28 11.84 -18.68
C ASN A 178 3.79 13.11 -18.00
N GLN A 179 3.21 14.27 -18.29
CA GLN A 179 3.56 15.51 -17.58
C GLN A 179 3.21 15.42 -16.09
N ILE A 180 2.03 14.88 -15.76
CA ILE A 180 1.61 14.70 -14.36
C ILE A 180 2.52 13.70 -13.63
N LEU A 181 2.82 12.56 -14.24
CA LEU A 181 3.68 11.53 -13.65
C LEU A 181 5.10 12.02 -13.39
N LYS A 182 5.61 12.99 -14.18
CA LYS A 182 6.91 13.64 -13.96
C LYS A 182 6.92 14.66 -12.81
N THR A 183 5.75 14.97 -12.23
CA THR A 183 5.71 15.86 -11.07
C THR A 183 6.05 15.10 -9.80
N ARG A 184 6.80 15.76 -8.91
CA ARG A 184 7.18 15.20 -7.61
C ARG A 184 6.00 15.21 -6.64
N VAL A 185 5.83 14.11 -5.91
CA VAL A 185 4.91 14.01 -4.76
C VAL A 185 5.61 13.29 -3.62
N TYR A 186 5.77 13.96 -2.48
CA TYR A 186 6.40 13.39 -1.29
C TYR A 186 5.46 12.43 -0.56
N ARG A 187 6.03 11.41 0.10
CA ARG A 187 5.33 10.61 1.10
C ARG A 187 4.83 11.54 2.21
N GLU A 188 3.59 11.35 2.64
CA GLU A 188 3.05 12.11 3.77
C GLU A 188 3.60 11.63 5.12
N GLY A 189 3.49 12.48 6.15
CA GLY A 189 3.99 12.17 7.49
C GLY A 189 5.51 12.18 7.60
N SER A 190 6.21 12.64 6.56
CA SER A 190 7.52 13.27 6.75
C SER A 190 7.27 14.64 7.39
N ASP A 191 6.90 14.66 8.66
CA ASP A 191 7.00 15.87 9.46
C ASP A 191 8.50 16.04 9.71
N LEU A 192 9.13 16.79 8.80
CA LEU A 192 10.58 16.96 8.64
C LEU A 192 11.13 17.90 9.73
N ASP A 193 10.63 17.75 10.95
CA ASP A 193 11.00 18.55 12.11
C ASP A 193 12.40 18.18 12.64
N ASP A 194 12.93 17.02 12.24
CA ASP A 194 14.29 16.60 12.54
C ASP A 194 15.26 16.87 11.37
N ASN A 195 16.44 17.41 11.69
CA ASN A 195 17.48 17.85 10.74
C ASN A 195 18.06 16.74 9.82
N TYR A 196 17.66 15.49 10.04
CA TYR A 196 18.16 14.30 9.35
C TYR A 196 17.06 13.23 9.27
N GLU A 197 16.22 13.31 8.25
CA GLU A 197 15.19 12.29 8.01
C GLU A 197 15.41 11.61 6.66
N THR A 198 15.24 10.29 6.63
CA THR A 198 15.11 9.54 5.39
C THR A 198 13.62 9.41 5.07
N SER A 199 13.25 9.80 3.86
CA SER A 199 11.88 9.67 3.34
C SER A 199 11.95 9.35 1.85
N TYR A 200 10.82 9.38 1.16
CA TYR A 200 10.77 9.20 -0.28
C TYR A 200 9.76 10.10 -0.97
N TYR A 201 9.96 10.30 -2.26
CA TYR A 201 8.96 10.87 -3.14
C TYR A 201 8.73 9.97 -4.35
N PHE A 202 7.55 10.11 -4.95
CA PHE A 202 7.24 9.54 -6.25
C PHE A 202 7.47 10.58 -7.34
N GLU A 203 8.12 10.16 -8.42
CA GLU A 203 8.34 10.97 -9.62
C GLU A 203 8.60 10.02 -10.80
N ASN A 204 8.14 10.35 -12.00
CA ASN A 204 8.42 9.59 -13.23
C ASN A 204 8.22 8.07 -13.09
N ASN A 205 7.13 7.65 -12.43
CA ASN A 205 6.77 6.25 -12.18
C ASN A 205 7.77 5.45 -11.32
N LYS A 206 8.56 6.13 -10.48
CA LYS A 206 9.50 5.52 -9.53
C LYS A 206 9.43 6.17 -8.16
N TYR A 207 9.89 5.44 -7.15
CA TYR A 207 10.09 5.95 -5.80
C TYR A 207 11.56 6.27 -5.59
N TYR A 208 11.84 7.51 -5.19
CA TYR A 208 13.16 8.02 -4.88
C TYR A 208 13.28 8.21 -3.38
N ILE A 209 14.03 7.33 -2.73
CA ILE A 209 14.36 7.42 -1.33
C ILE A 209 15.50 8.43 -1.20
N PHE A 210 15.34 9.40 -0.32
CA PHE A 210 16.30 10.47 -0.11
C PHE A 210 16.61 10.66 1.37
N SER A 211 17.82 11.13 1.65
CA SER A 211 18.18 11.71 2.95
C SER A 211 18.01 13.21 2.83
N ARG A 212 17.28 13.81 3.77
CA ARG A 212 17.28 15.25 3.96
C ARG A 212 18.42 15.65 4.88
N TYR A 213 19.17 16.67 4.46
CA TYR A 213 20.14 17.35 5.30
C TYR A 213 19.77 18.83 5.37
N VAL A 214 19.67 19.37 6.58
CA VAL A 214 19.52 20.82 6.80
C VAL A 214 20.89 21.38 7.13
N SER A 215 21.46 22.19 6.24
CA SER A 215 22.72 22.89 6.53
C SER A 215 22.51 23.90 7.64
N VAL A 216 23.29 23.78 8.73
CA VAL A 216 23.24 24.69 9.88
C VAL A 216 23.69 26.11 9.50
N ASP A 217 24.61 26.23 8.53
CA ASP A 217 25.20 27.52 8.15
C ASP A 217 24.27 28.37 7.26
N ASP A 218 23.41 27.71 6.48
CA ASP A 218 22.64 28.35 5.40
C ASP A 218 21.12 28.12 5.49
N TYR A 219 20.65 27.31 6.45
CA TYR A 219 19.26 26.80 6.54
C TYR A 219 18.73 26.20 5.23
N LYS A 220 19.63 25.80 4.32
CA LYS A 220 19.27 25.18 3.05
C LYS A 220 18.99 23.71 3.28
N VAL A 221 17.76 23.32 2.96
CA VAL A 221 17.34 21.94 2.86
C VAL A 221 17.89 21.35 1.56
N LYS A 222 18.70 20.29 1.66
CA LYS A 222 19.16 19.53 0.50
C LYS A 222 18.70 18.08 0.61
N ASP A 223 17.88 17.68 -0.35
CA ASP A 223 17.50 16.27 -0.54
C ASP A 223 18.57 15.59 -1.40
N SER A 224 19.16 14.52 -0.89
CA SER A 224 20.10 13.69 -1.65
C SER A 224 19.49 12.31 -1.84
N VAL A 225 19.24 11.93 -3.10
CA VAL A 225 18.68 10.63 -3.46
C VAL A 225 19.69 9.54 -3.14
N ILE A 226 19.24 8.56 -2.35
CA ILE A 226 20.02 7.41 -1.90
C ILE A 226 19.73 6.19 -2.78
N LEU A 227 18.45 5.96 -3.08
CA LEU A 227 17.97 4.77 -3.75
C LEU A 227 16.77 5.11 -4.64
N CYS A 228 16.69 4.49 -5.82
CA CYS A 228 15.55 4.58 -6.72
C CYS A 228 15.02 3.19 -7.00
N ILE A 229 13.75 2.94 -6.70
CA ILE A 229 13.10 1.63 -6.84
C ILE A 229 11.70 1.77 -7.42
N ASP A 230 11.20 0.68 -7.99
CA ASP A 230 9.90 0.66 -8.66
C ASP A 230 8.74 0.45 -7.67
N ASN A 231 9.02 -0.03 -6.45
CA ASN A 231 8.00 -0.33 -5.44
C ASN A 231 8.52 -0.16 -4.01
N ILE A 232 7.63 0.19 -3.07
CA ILE A 232 7.88 0.16 -1.62
C ILE A 232 6.77 -0.64 -0.96
N TYR A 233 7.07 -1.83 -0.48
CA TYR A 233 6.15 -2.69 0.28
C TYR A 233 5.97 -2.19 1.72
N GLN A 234 7.08 -1.82 2.36
CA GLN A 234 7.11 -1.31 3.73
C GLN A 234 8.31 -0.38 3.92
N PHE A 235 8.15 0.67 4.73
CA PHE A 235 9.17 1.69 4.97
C PHE A 235 9.31 1.97 6.46
N GLU A 236 10.41 1.52 7.06
CA GLU A 236 10.64 1.60 8.52
C GLU A 236 11.84 2.49 8.86
N ASN A 237 11.55 3.68 9.37
CA ASN A 237 12.54 4.59 9.90
C ASN A 237 13.06 4.10 11.26
N MET A 238 14.37 4.23 11.46
CA MET A 238 15.08 3.79 12.65
C MET A 238 15.73 4.97 13.36
N ARG A 239 16.07 4.84 14.66
CA ARG A 239 16.52 5.97 15.48
C ARG A 239 17.88 6.54 15.05
N TYR A 240 18.76 5.73 14.47
CA TYR A 240 20.13 6.14 14.10
C TYR A 240 20.27 6.47 12.61
N TYR A 241 19.38 7.32 12.07
CA TYR A 241 19.40 7.79 10.67
C TYR A 241 19.40 6.69 9.61
N GLY A 242 18.91 5.51 9.97
CA GLY A 242 18.77 4.38 9.06
C GLY A 242 17.31 4.14 8.71
N THR A 243 17.07 3.51 7.57
CA THR A 243 15.74 3.06 7.17
C THR A 243 15.87 1.68 6.54
N ILE A 244 14.96 0.77 6.92
CA ILE A 244 14.75 -0.48 6.17
C ILE A 244 13.63 -0.23 5.16
N VAL A 245 13.95 -0.42 3.89
CA VAL A 245 13.01 -0.26 2.78
C VAL A 245 12.77 -1.63 2.17
N PHE A 246 11.60 -2.19 2.45
CA PHE A 246 11.15 -3.40 1.79
C PHE A 246 10.61 -3.02 0.42
N ASP A 247 11.23 -3.49 -0.66
CA ASP A 247 10.75 -3.28 -2.04
C ASP A 247 9.75 -4.37 -2.49
N SER A 248 9.73 -5.50 -1.77
CA SER A 248 8.76 -6.58 -1.94
C SER A 248 8.45 -7.26 -0.61
N ASP A 249 7.56 -8.25 -0.63
CA ASP A 249 7.22 -9.08 0.52
C ASP A 249 8.37 -9.98 1.01
N ASN A 250 9.48 -10.06 0.29
CA ASN A 250 10.60 -10.93 0.62
C ASN A 250 11.97 -10.29 0.40
N SER A 251 12.04 -8.98 0.19
CA SER A 251 13.30 -8.31 -0.05
C SER A 251 13.32 -6.92 0.54
N PHE A 252 14.52 -6.48 0.91
CA PHE A 252 14.72 -5.16 1.44
C PHE A 252 16.11 -4.61 1.13
N TYR A 253 16.21 -3.29 1.30
CA TYR A 253 17.43 -2.52 1.40
C TYR A 253 17.52 -1.89 2.78
N PHE A 254 18.73 -1.72 3.28
CA PHE A 254 19.02 -0.74 4.30
C PHE A 254 19.58 0.50 3.62
N VAL A 255 19.05 1.67 3.99
CA VAL A 255 19.59 2.97 3.60
C VAL A 255 19.96 3.75 4.85
N GLY A 256 21.04 4.52 4.78
CA GLY A 256 21.49 5.40 5.85
C GLY A 256 21.65 6.82 5.35
N GLY A 257 21.12 7.77 6.12
CA GLY A 257 21.25 9.22 5.94
C GLY A 257 22.28 9.85 6.88
N GLY A 258 22.69 11.08 6.59
CA GLY A 258 23.72 11.82 7.33
C GLY A 258 24.82 12.35 6.41
N ASN A 259 26.05 12.46 6.94
CA ASN A 259 27.19 12.99 6.16
C ASN A 259 27.64 12.05 5.03
N ASN A 260 27.39 10.74 5.17
CA ASN A 260 27.69 9.74 4.15
C ASN A 260 26.42 8.95 3.86
N LEU A 261 25.95 9.01 2.60
CA LEU A 261 24.83 8.21 2.16
C LEU A 261 25.25 6.76 2.02
N ILE A 262 24.50 5.86 2.63
CA ILE A 262 24.77 4.42 2.61
C ILE A 262 23.58 3.71 1.98
N THR A 263 23.86 2.72 1.14
CA THR A 263 22.86 1.79 0.61
C THR A 263 23.43 0.39 0.66
N SER A 264 22.72 -0.53 1.30
CA SER A 264 23.09 -1.94 1.29
C SER A 264 22.86 -2.55 -0.09
N LYS A 265 23.39 -3.76 -0.31
CA LYS A 265 22.84 -4.60 -1.39
C LYS A 265 21.37 -4.94 -1.09
N ARG A 266 20.65 -5.38 -2.13
CA ARG A 266 19.32 -5.96 -1.96
C ARG A 266 19.42 -7.30 -1.23
N HIS A 267 18.78 -7.42 -0.08
CA HIS A 267 18.70 -8.67 0.67
C HIS A 267 17.42 -9.42 0.35
N ILE A 268 17.51 -10.75 0.28
CA ILE A 268 16.37 -11.65 0.06
C ILE A 268 16.10 -12.45 1.32
N ILE A 269 14.87 -12.38 1.80
CA ILE A 269 14.30 -13.20 2.87
C ILE A 269 13.81 -14.50 2.25
N LYS A 270 14.50 -15.59 2.51
CA LYS A 270 14.13 -16.92 1.96
C LYS A 270 13.00 -17.51 2.79
N ASN A 271 12.15 -18.34 2.20
CA ASN A 271 11.13 -19.14 2.91
C ASN A 271 10.18 -18.29 3.77
N THR A 272 9.51 -17.30 3.16
CA THR A 272 8.50 -16.48 3.82
C THR A 272 7.16 -17.21 3.99
N HIS A 273 6.97 -18.35 3.31
CA HIS A 273 5.75 -19.17 3.38
C HIS A 273 4.46 -18.39 3.09
N GLY A 274 4.52 -17.39 2.20
CA GLY A 274 3.36 -16.57 1.86
C GLY A 274 2.96 -15.60 2.97
N PHE A 275 3.88 -15.26 3.88
CA PHE A 275 3.69 -14.17 4.83
C PHE A 275 3.34 -12.88 4.07
N TYR A 276 2.23 -12.27 4.46
CA TYR A 276 1.67 -11.12 3.76
C TYR A 276 1.53 -9.89 4.65
N GLU A 277 1.76 -10.00 5.96
CA GLU A 277 1.65 -8.85 6.87
C GLU A 277 2.92 -7.97 6.80
N PRO A 278 2.90 -6.74 7.31
CA PRO A 278 4.12 -5.98 7.53
C PRO A 278 5.06 -6.70 8.50
N TYR A 279 6.36 -6.67 8.22
CA TYR A 279 7.37 -7.19 9.13
C TYR A 279 7.46 -6.34 10.39
N SER A 280 7.71 -6.97 11.54
CA SER A 280 8.13 -6.23 12.74
C SER A 280 9.63 -5.95 12.65
N VAL A 281 10.02 -4.69 12.73
CA VAL A 281 11.43 -4.26 12.65
C VAL A 281 11.83 -3.60 13.96
N ALA A 282 12.95 -4.05 14.53
CA ALA A 282 13.48 -3.50 15.78
C ALA A 282 15.00 -3.34 15.70
N GLU A 283 15.51 -2.21 16.18
CA GLU A 283 16.95 -1.98 16.29
C GLU A 283 17.54 -2.72 17.49
N LEU A 284 18.69 -3.36 17.29
CA LEU A 284 19.45 -4.04 18.34
C LEU A 284 20.83 -3.37 18.50
N GLY A 285 20.85 -2.23 19.18
CA GLY A 285 22.03 -1.36 19.24
C GLY A 285 22.24 -0.60 17.92
N GLN A 286 23.47 -0.13 17.67
CA GLN A 286 23.77 0.75 16.54
C GLN A 286 23.87 0.01 15.19
N ASP A 287 24.39 -1.23 15.19
CA ASP A 287 24.77 -1.91 13.94
C ASP A 287 23.84 -3.07 13.55
N LYS A 288 22.82 -3.38 14.34
CA LYS A 288 21.97 -4.55 14.10
C LYS A 288 20.49 -4.21 14.04
N VAL A 289 19.77 -4.98 13.26
CA VAL A 289 18.32 -4.89 13.09
C VAL A 289 17.75 -6.30 13.17
N ALA A 290 16.78 -6.50 14.07
CA ALA A 290 15.92 -7.67 14.07
C ALA A 290 14.73 -7.42 13.15
N ILE A 291 14.44 -8.40 12.30
CA ILE A 291 13.24 -8.43 11.46
C ILE A 291 12.48 -9.69 11.83
N THR A 292 11.24 -9.55 12.29
CA THR A 292 10.43 -10.65 12.82
C THR A 292 9.14 -10.80 12.03
N PHE A 293 8.77 -12.04 11.78
CA PHE A 293 7.51 -12.42 11.17
C PHE A 293 7.08 -13.82 11.61
N SER A 294 5.79 -14.11 11.49
CA SER A 294 5.21 -15.40 11.83
C SER A 294 4.45 -15.96 10.65
N TYR A 295 4.55 -17.26 10.41
CA TYR A 295 3.83 -17.91 9.32
C TYR A 295 3.24 -19.25 9.74
N HIS A 296 2.12 -19.59 9.12
CA HIS A 296 1.44 -20.84 9.36
C HIS A 296 2.07 -21.97 8.52
N ILE A 297 2.38 -23.10 9.16
CA ILE A 297 2.78 -24.32 8.46
C ILE A 297 1.62 -25.30 8.55
N LYS A 298 1.12 -25.74 7.40
CA LYS A 298 0.06 -26.76 7.32
C LYS A 298 0.41 -27.97 8.19
N GLY A 299 -0.49 -28.31 9.11
CA GLY A 299 -0.32 -29.42 10.06
C GLY A 299 0.34 -29.04 11.40
N LYS A 300 0.70 -27.76 11.62
CA LYS A 300 1.08 -27.26 12.94
C LYS A 300 -0.06 -26.45 13.56
N PHE A 301 -0.29 -26.63 14.85
CA PHE A 301 -1.31 -25.89 15.61
C PHE A 301 -0.91 -24.45 15.97
N ARG A 302 0.38 -24.13 15.90
CA ARG A 302 0.91 -22.80 16.22
C ARG A 302 1.72 -22.27 15.05
N ASP A 303 1.62 -20.98 14.85
CA ASP A 303 2.45 -20.28 13.89
C ASP A 303 3.92 -20.37 14.30
N VAL A 304 4.78 -20.36 13.29
CA VAL A 304 6.22 -20.39 13.48
C VAL A 304 6.72 -18.96 13.39
N GLU A 305 7.14 -18.43 14.53
CA GLU A 305 7.86 -17.15 14.60
C GLU A 305 9.28 -17.33 14.08
N ARG A 306 9.74 -16.38 13.27
CA ARG A 306 11.09 -16.33 12.73
C ARG A 306 11.68 -14.95 12.88
N ILE A 307 12.91 -14.93 13.41
CA ILE A 307 13.70 -13.73 13.62
C ILE A 307 14.89 -13.78 12.67
N LEU A 308 15.01 -12.77 11.81
CA LEU A 308 16.20 -12.48 11.04
C LEU A 308 17.06 -11.46 11.79
N LEU A 309 18.37 -11.55 11.62
CA LEU A 309 19.31 -10.54 12.14
C LEU A 309 20.11 -9.95 10.99
N TYR A 310 19.90 -8.67 10.72
CA TYR A 310 20.67 -7.90 9.75
C TYR A 310 21.77 -7.10 10.46
N SER A 311 23.01 -7.20 9.94
CA SER A 311 24.20 -6.48 10.41
C SER A 311 24.51 -5.38 9.39
N ARG A 312 24.40 -4.11 9.80
CA ARG A 312 24.61 -2.92 8.97
C ARG A 312 26.07 -2.77 8.56
N ASP A 313 26.98 -2.90 9.52
CA ASP A 313 28.44 -2.84 9.37
C ASP A 313 28.99 -3.86 8.35
N LYS A 314 28.42 -5.07 8.35
CA LYS A 314 28.86 -6.20 7.53
C LYS A 314 28.01 -6.41 6.28
N ASP A 315 26.95 -5.64 6.11
CA ASP A 315 25.94 -5.83 5.07
C ASP A 315 25.53 -7.32 4.94
N LYS A 316 25.14 -7.93 6.06
CA LYS A 316 24.92 -9.38 6.16
C LYS A 316 23.62 -9.70 6.87
N LEU A 317 22.82 -10.55 6.23
CA LEU A 317 21.56 -11.08 6.77
C LEU A 317 21.74 -12.52 7.28
N ILE A 318 21.49 -12.72 8.57
CA ILE A 318 21.27 -14.04 9.16
C ILE A 318 19.79 -14.39 8.98
N GLN A 319 19.54 -15.42 8.18
CA GLN A 319 18.19 -15.80 7.75
C GLN A 319 17.31 -16.34 8.89
N ASP A 320 17.91 -16.96 9.91
CA ASP A 320 17.22 -17.56 11.05
C ASP A 320 18.15 -17.53 12.25
N LEU A 321 17.90 -16.58 13.15
CA LEU A 321 18.71 -16.36 14.35
C LEU A 321 18.65 -17.57 15.29
N ASN A 322 17.46 -18.15 15.49
CA ASN A 322 17.26 -19.29 16.38
C ASN A 322 18.04 -20.52 15.91
N LYS A 323 18.08 -20.76 14.60
CA LYS A 323 18.90 -21.83 14.02
C LYS A 323 20.39 -21.54 14.09
N ALA A 324 20.80 -20.27 13.96
CA ALA A 324 22.20 -19.89 14.08
C ALA A 324 22.74 -20.09 15.50
N LEU A 325 21.94 -19.76 16.52
CA LEU A 325 22.31 -19.94 17.94
C LEU A 325 22.44 -21.40 18.35
N LYS A 326 21.66 -22.32 17.78
CA LYS A 326 21.75 -23.78 18.07
C LYS A 326 22.97 -24.48 17.46
N LYS A 327 23.74 -23.79 16.61
CA LYS A 327 24.93 -24.34 15.95
C LYS A 327 26.24 -23.94 16.64
N GLN A 328 26.15 -23.12 17.68
CA GLN A 328 27.24 -22.82 18.61
C GLN A 328 27.10 -23.77 19.80
#